data_AF-K1Y8E7-F1
#
_entry.id   AF-K1Y8E7-F1
#
_cell.length_a   1.000
_cell.length_b   1.000
_cell.length_c   1.000
_cell.angle_alpha   90.00
_cell.angle_beta   90.00
_cell.angle_gamma   90.00
#
_symmetry.space_group_name_H-M   'P 1'
#
loop_
_entity.id
_entity.type
_entity.pdbx_description
1 polymer ?
#
loop_
_entity_poly.entity_id
_entity_poly.type
_entity_poly.pdbx_seq_one_letter_code
_entity_poly.pdbx_strand_id
1 'polypeptide(L)'
;MKQASIELQKAYLISIKHINLQEKIKKDRKRKRTSRKSIYKGGSSAATSDLKERIQIRTEAERVAALRKAEKTLQAAINKHNKLLKEQGIAARRANRAKRDRVQLAIARNSLLAPEDLILDREPDKAPTTIEDARLTREGHLELFYMVLQLEAELKGETKSYIDFPKPDLLIKTNNSRVEQLNHDEFRESSPIEGILQESSDVESNARSIDSIQKNADFSHVI
;
A
#
# COMPACT_ATOMS: atom_id res chain seq x y z
N MET A 1 86.42 20.77 10.84
CA MET A 1 85.77 21.03 9.53
C MET A 1 84.51 20.19 9.31
N LYS A 2 84.51 18.86 9.50
CA LYS A 2 83.34 17.99 9.28
C LYS A 2 82.15 18.21 10.25
N GLN A 3 82.42 18.59 11.50
CA GLN A 3 81.38 18.84 12.52
C GLN A 3 80.51 20.06 12.14
N ALA A 4 81.15 21.16 11.75
CA ALA A 4 80.49 22.40 11.37
C ALA A 4 79.61 22.23 10.11
N SER A 5 80.04 21.42 9.13
CA SER A 5 79.21 21.13 7.95
C SER A 5 77.96 20.31 8.29
N ILE A 6 78.07 19.38 9.25
CA ILE A 6 76.94 18.57 9.72
C ILE A 6 75.94 19.45 10.46
N GLU A 7 76.40 20.37 11.30
CA GLU A 7 75.55 21.31 12.03
C GLU A 7 74.83 22.28 11.08
N LEU A 8 75.52 22.76 10.03
CA LEU A 8 74.93 23.63 9.01
C LEU A 8 73.85 22.90 8.19
N GLN A 9 74.09 21.63 7.83
CA GLN A 9 73.08 20.79 7.18
C GLN A 9 71.87 20.51 8.09
N LYS A 10 72.09 20.28 9.39
CA LYS A 10 71.01 20.13 10.37
C LYS A 10 70.18 21.41 10.49
N ALA A 11 70.84 22.57 10.58
CA ALA A 11 70.16 23.87 10.63
C ALA A 11 69.33 24.13 9.37
N TYR A 12 69.85 23.76 8.19
CA TYR A 12 69.14 23.86 6.92
C TYR A 12 67.89 22.94 6.87
N LEU A 13 68.00 21.71 7.37
CA LEU A 13 66.84 20.82 7.46
C LEU A 13 65.78 21.33 8.44
N ILE A 14 66.20 21.95 9.55
CA ILE A 14 65.30 22.56 10.52
C ILE A 14 64.57 23.75 9.91
N SER A 15 65.26 24.60 9.14
CA SER A 15 64.63 25.76 8.48
C SER A 15 63.58 25.34 7.45
N ILE A 16 63.87 24.32 6.63
CA ILE A 16 62.91 23.74 5.68
C ILE A 16 61.68 23.20 6.41
N LYS A 17 61.87 22.43 7.50
CA LYS A 17 60.75 21.92 8.31
C LYS A 17 59.89 23.05 8.86
N HIS A 18 60.51 24.13 9.33
CA HIS A 18 59.79 25.29 9.86
C HIS A 18 58.98 26.01 8.79
N ILE A 19 59.55 26.19 7.59
CA ILE A 19 58.86 26.81 6.44
C ILE A 19 57.63 25.96 6.05
N ASN A 20 57.82 24.65 5.90
CA ASN A 20 56.73 23.72 5.56
C ASN A 20 55.61 23.73 6.61
N LEU A 21 55.97 23.81 7.89
CA LEU A 21 54.99 23.91 8.98
C LEU A 21 54.20 25.21 8.91
N GLN A 22 54.86 26.34 8.65
CA GLN A 22 54.19 27.63 8.50
C GLN A 22 53.24 27.66 7.29
N GLU A 23 53.63 27.05 6.16
CA GLU A 23 52.76 26.93 4.99
C GLU A 23 51.52 26.09 5.28
N LYS A 24 51.68 24.96 5.98
CA LYS A 24 50.56 24.10 6.38
C LYS A 24 49.57 24.86 7.26
N ILE A 25 50.08 25.60 8.25
CA ILE A 25 49.26 26.46 9.13
C ILE A 25 48.50 27.53 8.32
N LYS A 26 49.15 28.18 7.35
CA LYS A 26 48.51 29.18 6.48
C LYS A 26 47.39 28.55 5.63
N LYS A 27 47.63 27.38 5.03
CA LYS A 27 46.62 26.63 4.24
C LYS A 27 45.43 26.23 5.10
N ASP A 28 45.66 25.72 6.30
CA ASP A 28 44.59 25.33 7.23
C ASP A 28 43.76 26.53 7.71
N ARG A 29 44.40 27.66 8.00
CA ARG A 29 43.68 28.91 8.34
C ARG A 29 42.83 29.39 7.17
N LYS A 30 43.34 29.32 5.93
CA LYS A 30 42.58 29.66 4.72
C LYS A 30 41.37 28.74 4.54
N ARG A 31 41.56 27.42 4.67
CA ARG A 31 40.50 26.41 4.58
C ARG A 31 39.42 26.61 5.65
N LYS A 32 39.79 26.86 6.91
CA LYS A 32 38.84 27.16 7.99
C LYS A 32 38.07 28.46 7.74
N ARG A 33 38.73 29.50 7.20
CA ARG A 33 38.08 30.78 6.87
C ARG A 33 37.11 30.66 5.70
N THR A 34 37.45 29.91 4.64
CA THR A 34 36.55 29.67 3.50
C THR A 34 35.37 28.79 3.88
N SER A 35 35.60 27.72 4.66
CA SER A 35 34.53 26.86 5.18
C SER A 35 33.54 27.63 6.08
N ARG A 36 34.03 28.48 6.98
CA ARG A 36 33.14 29.32 7.82
C ARG A 36 32.33 30.31 6.98
N LYS A 37 32.91 30.87 5.91
CA LYS A 37 32.19 31.77 4.98
C LYS A 37 31.14 31.05 4.14
N SER A 38 31.30 29.75 3.85
CA SER A 38 30.30 29.00 3.06
C SER A 38 29.08 28.60 3.89
N ILE A 39 29.25 28.37 5.19
CA ILE A 39 28.15 28.00 6.11
C ILE A 39 27.25 29.21 6.43
N TYR A 40 27.81 30.43 6.46
CA TYR A 40 27.06 31.67 6.74
C TYR A 40 26.38 32.31 5.51
N LYS A 41 26.25 31.61 4.39
CA LYS A 41 25.28 31.98 3.35
C LYS A 41 23.90 31.39 3.67
N GLY A 42 23.43 31.65 4.88
CA GLY A 42 22.02 31.47 5.20
C GLY A 42 21.24 32.49 4.38
N GLY A 43 20.40 32.03 3.45
CA GLY A 43 19.40 32.89 2.81
C GLY A 43 18.54 33.58 3.87
N SER A 44 17.94 34.72 3.52
CA SER A 44 17.10 35.47 4.46
C SER A 44 16.03 34.55 5.06
N SER A 45 15.77 34.67 6.37
CA SER A 45 14.73 33.88 7.04
C SER A 45 13.36 34.07 6.37
N ALA A 46 13.12 35.27 5.79
CA ALA A 46 11.95 35.57 4.96
C ALA A 46 11.82 34.64 3.74
N ALA A 47 12.92 34.28 3.06
CA ALA A 47 12.87 33.34 1.95
C ALA A 47 12.46 31.92 2.41
N THR A 48 12.74 31.55 3.66
CA THR A 48 12.38 30.22 4.19
C THR A 48 10.92 30.12 4.65
N SER A 49 10.33 31.20 5.18
CA SER A 49 8.90 31.26 5.49
C SER A 49 8.07 31.21 4.21
N ASP A 50 8.45 32.00 3.20
CA ASP A 50 7.75 32.06 1.91
C ASP A 50 7.80 30.70 1.19
N LEU A 51 8.90 29.97 1.31
CA LEU A 51 9.03 28.60 0.79
C LEU A 51 8.08 27.62 1.51
N LYS A 52 7.97 27.70 2.83
CA LYS A 52 7.06 26.84 3.62
C LYS A 52 5.60 27.12 3.28
N GLU A 53 5.24 28.39 3.15
CA GLU A 53 3.89 28.81 2.76
C GLU A 53 3.55 28.32 1.35
N ARG A 54 4.46 28.46 0.38
CA ARG A 54 4.28 27.92 -0.98
C ARG A 54 4.12 26.40 -0.99
N ILE A 55 4.86 25.69 -0.15
CA ILE A 55 4.71 24.23 0.00
C ILE A 55 3.32 23.91 0.56
N GLN A 56 2.87 24.60 1.62
CA GLN A 56 1.55 24.40 2.21
C GLN A 56 0.43 24.62 1.20
N ILE A 57 0.43 25.77 0.52
CA ILE A 57 -0.55 26.09 -0.54
C ILE A 57 -0.59 25.00 -1.61
N ARG A 58 0.59 24.53 -2.04
CA ARG A 58 0.67 23.44 -3.03
C ARG A 58 0.10 22.14 -2.49
N THR A 59 0.44 21.75 -1.26
CA THR A 59 -0.06 20.51 -0.66
C THR A 59 -1.58 20.55 -0.44
N GLU A 60 -2.14 21.69 -0.07
CA GLU A 60 -3.59 21.88 0.06
C GLU A 60 -4.27 21.78 -1.31
N ALA A 61 -3.71 22.42 -2.34
CA ALA A 61 -4.20 22.31 -3.71
C ALA A 61 -4.16 20.86 -4.23
N GLU A 62 -3.08 20.12 -3.93
CA GLU A 62 -2.95 18.71 -4.28
C GLU A 62 -3.98 17.84 -3.55
N ARG A 63 -4.26 18.09 -2.26
CA ARG A 63 -5.32 17.40 -1.49
C ARG A 63 -6.71 17.65 -2.07
N VAL A 64 -7.04 18.90 -2.40
CA VAL A 64 -8.32 19.26 -3.04
C VAL A 64 -8.46 18.57 -4.41
N ALA A 65 -7.38 18.53 -5.20
CA ALA A 65 -7.38 17.84 -6.48
C ALA A 65 -7.56 16.32 -6.33
N ALA A 66 -6.93 15.72 -5.32
CA ALA A 66 -7.09 14.31 -5.00
C ALA A 66 -8.53 13.96 -4.60
N LEU A 67 -9.15 14.77 -3.74
CA LEU A 67 -10.56 14.61 -3.35
C LEU A 67 -11.49 14.68 -4.57
N ARG A 68 -11.34 15.70 -5.42
CA ARG A 68 -12.15 15.83 -6.65
C ARG A 68 -11.98 14.62 -7.56
N LYS A 69 -10.77 14.08 -7.67
CA LYS A 69 -10.50 12.88 -8.45
C LYS A 69 -11.21 11.66 -7.85
N ALA A 70 -11.15 11.48 -6.53
CA ALA A 70 -11.80 10.40 -5.81
C ALA A 70 -13.34 10.43 -5.97
N GLU A 71 -13.96 11.59 -5.78
CA GLU A 71 -15.39 11.80 -6.00
C GLU A 71 -15.79 11.47 -7.45
N LYS A 72 -14.99 11.93 -8.42
CA LYS A 72 -15.22 11.63 -9.83
C LYS A 72 -15.13 10.13 -10.13
N THR A 73 -14.18 9.42 -9.52
CA THR A 73 -14.07 7.96 -9.67
C THR A 73 -15.24 7.22 -9.06
N LEU A 74 -15.70 7.63 -7.88
CA LEU A 74 -16.89 7.07 -7.23
C LEU A 74 -18.14 7.28 -8.10
N GLN A 75 -18.34 8.51 -8.59
CA GLN A 75 -19.48 8.81 -9.46
C GLN A 75 -19.40 8.04 -10.79
N ALA A 76 -18.21 7.87 -11.35
CA ALA A 76 -18.02 7.08 -12.56
C ALA A 76 -18.39 5.61 -12.36
N ALA A 77 -18.09 5.03 -11.18
CA ALA A 77 -18.48 3.66 -10.83
C ALA A 77 -20.01 3.51 -10.76
N ILE A 78 -20.69 4.43 -10.06
CA ILE A 78 -22.16 4.48 -9.98
C ILE A 78 -22.77 4.59 -11.39
N ASN A 79 -22.27 5.53 -12.19
CA ASN A 79 -22.76 5.75 -13.55
C ASN A 79 -22.54 4.52 -14.45
N LYS A 80 -21.43 3.80 -14.27
CA LYS A 80 -21.15 2.55 -14.99
C LYS A 80 -22.19 1.48 -14.66
N HIS A 81 -22.54 1.31 -13.38
CA HIS A 81 -23.59 0.36 -12.99
C HIS A 81 -24.97 0.77 -13.50
N ASN A 82 -25.32 2.05 -13.41
CA ASN A 82 -26.58 2.55 -13.96
C ASN A 82 -26.69 2.27 -15.46
N LYS A 83 -25.60 2.52 -16.22
CA LYS A 83 -25.55 2.20 -17.65
C LYS A 83 -25.72 0.70 -17.92
N LEU A 84 -25.06 -0.15 -17.14
CA LEU A 84 -25.19 -1.61 -17.25
C LEU A 84 -26.65 -2.06 -17.04
N LEU A 85 -27.32 -1.57 -16.00
CA LEU A 85 -28.72 -1.93 -15.72
C LEU A 85 -29.64 -1.51 -16.86
N LYS A 86 -29.43 -0.31 -17.42
CA LYS A 86 -30.18 0.17 -18.60
C LYS A 86 -29.98 -0.72 -19.81
N GLU A 87 -28.73 -1.10 -20.11
CA GLU A 87 -28.43 -1.99 -21.23
C GLU A 87 -29.08 -3.36 -21.06
N GLN A 88 -28.99 -3.95 -19.87
CA GLN A 88 -29.63 -5.21 -19.54
C GLN A 88 -31.17 -5.12 -19.59
N GLY A 89 -31.74 -4.02 -19.12
CA GLY A 89 -33.18 -3.74 -19.20
C GLY A 89 -33.70 -3.60 -20.63
N ILE A 90 -32.93 -2.96 -21.51
CA ILE A 90 -33.24 -2.90 -22.95
C ILE A 90 -33.18 -4.29 -23.59
N ALA A 91 -32.16 -5.08 -23.25
CA ALA A 91 -32.02 -6.44 -23.75
C ALA A 91 -33.18 -7.34 -23.31
N ALA A 92 -33.57 -7.29 -22.03
CA ALA A 92 -34.71 -8.02 -21.48
C ALA A 92 -36.02 -7.62 -22.18
N ARG A 93 -36.25 -6.31 -22.41
CA ARG A 93 -37.42 -5.83 -23.17
C ARG A 93 -37.46 -6.36 -24.60
N ARG A 94 -36.30 -6.41 -25.28
CA ARG A 94 -36.20 -6.94 -26.64
C ARG A 94 -36.49 -8.44 -26.66
N ALA A 95 -35.95 -9.20 -25.70
CA ALA A 95 -36.23 -10.63 -25.54
C ALA A 95 -37.72 -10.88 -25.27
N ASN A 96 -38.31 -10.14 -24.34
CA ASN A 96 -39.74 -10.23 -24.03
C ASN A 96 -40.65 -9.89 -25.21
N ARG A 97 -40.27 -8.93 -26.07
CA ARG A 97 -40.98 -8.67 -27.33
C ARG A 97 -40.89 -9.86 -28.27
N ALA A 98 -39.69 -10.41 -28.48
CA ALA A 98 -39.51 -11.58 -29.33
C ALA A 98 -40.29 -12.82 -28.83
N LYS A 99 -40.32 -13.05 -27.50
CA LYS A 99 -41.16 -14.10 -26.88
C LYS A 99 -42.63 -13.89 -27.23
N ARG A 100 -43.15 -12.67 -27.06
CA ARG A 100 -44.55 -12.33 -27.42
C ARG A 100 -44.85 -12.57 -28.90
N ASP A 101 -43.95 -12.18 -29.80
CA ASP A 101 -44.11 -12.39 -31.24
C ASP A 101 -44.15 -13.90 -31.57
N ARG A 102 -43.30 -14.71 -30.94
CA ARG A 102 -43.33 -16.18 -31.07
C ARG A 102 -44.63 -16.79 -30.57
N VAL A 103 -45.13 -16.34 -29.42
CA VAL A 103 -46.43 -16.78 -28.88
C VAL A 103 -47.55 -16.46 -29.85
N GLN A 104 -47.59 -15.25 -30.39
CA GLN A 104 -48.61 -14.85 -31.36
C GLN A 104 -48.56 -15.71 -32.63
N LEU A 105 -47.37 -15.97 -33.16
CA LEU A 105 -47.20 -16.85 -34.32
C LEU A 105 -47.64 -18.29 -34.05
N ALA A 106 -47.34 -18.82 -32.86
CA ALA A 106 -47.74 -20.17 -32.48
C ALA A 106 -49.26 -20.29 -32.32
N ILE A 107 -49.91 -19.29 -31.71
CA ILE A 107 -51.37 -19.20 -31.62
C ILE A 107 -51.99 -19.15 -33.03
N ALA A 108 -51.47 -18.29 -33.92
CA ALA A 108 -51.98 -18.17 -35.29
C ALA A 108 -51.84 -19.47 -36.10
N ARG A 109 -50.84 -20.30 -35.78
CA ARG A 109 -50.60 -21.60 -36.42
C ARG A 109 -51.29 -22.77 -35.71
N ASN A 110 -52.03 -22.53 -34.63
CA ASN A 110 -52.54 -23.57 -33.72
C ASN A 110 -51.46 -24.58 -33.29
N SER A 111 -50.22 -24.10 -33.10
CA SER A 111 -49.10 -24.92 -32.66
C SER A 111 -48.89 -24.82 -31.16
N LEU A 112 -48.21 -25.82 -30.58
CA LEU A 112 -47.85 -25.81 -29.17
C LEU A 112 -46.91 -24.64 -28.84
N LEU A 113 -47.10 -24.07 -27.63
CA LEU A 113 -46.28 -22.98 -27.11
C LEU A 113 -45.06 -23.55 -26.37
N ALA A 114 -43.91 -22.94 -26.60
CA ALA A 114 -42.71 -23.24 -25.81
C ALA A 114 -42.88 -22.68 -24.38
N PRO A 115 -42.62 -23.47 -23.33
CA PRO A 115 -42.74 -23.00 -21.94
C PRO A 115 -41.90 -21.75 -21.65
N GLU A 116 -40.73 -21.61 -22.28
CA GLU A 116 -39.80 -20.50 -22.08
C GLU A 116 -40.37 -19.16 -22.57
N ASP A 117 -41.28 -19.18 -23.54
CA ASP A 117 -41.91 -17.98 -24.09
C ASP A 117 -43.02 -17.44 -23.17
N LEU A 118 -43.51 -18.25 -22.24
CA LEU A 118 -44.52 -17.87 -21.26
C LEU A 118 -43.93 -17.12 -20.05
N ILE A 119 -42.62 -17.24 -19.83
CA ILE A 119 -41.91 -16.61 -18.72
C ILE A 119 -41.24 -15.33 -19.21
N LEU A 120 -41.65 -14.19 -18.66
CA LEU A 120 -41.02 -12.90 -18.96
C LEU A 120 -39.70 -12.75 -18.22
N ASP A 121 -38.69 -12.27 -18.93
CA ASP A 121 -37.41 -11.91 -18.35
C ASP A 121 -37.54 -10.64 -17.51
N ARG A 122 -36.86 -10.61 -16.36
CA ARG A 122 -36.81 -9.44 -15.48
C ARG A 122 -36.15 -8.26 -16.18
N GLU A 123 -36.71 -7.07 -15.99
CA GLU A 123 -36.14 -5.81 -16.49
C GLU A 123 -35.34 -5.11 -15.37
N PRO A 124 -34.00 -5.28 -15.29
CA PRO A 124 -33.19 -4.77 -14.19
C PRO A 124 -33.15 -3.25 -14.05
N ASP A 125 -33.50 -2.51 -15.11
CA ASP A 125 -33.61 -1.05 -15.06
C ASP A 125 -34.89 -0.55 -14.35
N LYS A 126 -35.95 -1.36 -14.33
CA LYS A 126 -37.23 -1.03 -13.68
C LYS A 126 -37.45 -1.73 -12.36
N ALA A 127 -36.97 -2.97 -12.26
CA ALA A 127 -37.09 -3.80 -11.07
C ALA A 127 -35.69 -4.34 -10.71
N PRO A 128 -34.77 -3.44 -10.29
CA PRO A 128 -33.46 -3.84 -9.79
C PRO A 128 -33.59 -4.74 -8.55
N THR A 129 -32.61 -5.62 -8.37
CA THR A 129 -32.44 -6.39 -7.14
C THR A 129 -31.82 -5.51 -6.05
N THR A 130 -31.94 -5.93 -4.78
CA THR A 130 -31.33 -5.23 -3.64
C THR A 130 -29.83 -4.97 -3.83
N ILE A 131 -29.10 -5.92 -4.42
CA ILE A 131 -27.66 -5.79 -4.70
C ILE A 131 -27.41 -4.76 -5.82
N GLU A 132 -28.23 -4.76 -6.86
CA GLU A 132 -28.12 -3.80 -7.96
C GLU A 132 -28.44 -2.38 -7.50
N ASP A 133 -29.47 -2.22 -6.66
CA ASP A 133 -29.81 -0.94 -6.03
C ASP A 133 -28.71 -0.42 -5.12
N ALA A 134 -28.12 -1.30 -4.30
CA ALA A 134 -26.99 -0.93 -3.47
C ALA A 134 -25.83 -0.37 -4.32
N ARG A 135 -25.54 -0.99 -5.48
CA ARG A 135 -24.50 -0.51 -6.41
C ARG A 135 -24.81 0.82 -7.10
N LEU A 136 -26.03 1.34 -6.99
CA LEU A 136 -26.37 2.69 -7.45
C LEU A 136 -26.11 3.77 -6.39
N THR A 137 -25.83 3.37 -5.15
CA THR A 137 -25.50 4.28 -4.06
C THR A 137 -23.99 4.38 -3.85
N ARG A 138 -23.56 5.39 -3.08
CA ARG A 138 -22.15 5.52 -2.68
C ARG A 138 -21.72 4.34 -1.80
N GLU A 139 -22.62 3.83 -0.97
CA GLU A 139 -22.37 2.73 -0.03
C GLU A 139 -22.16 1.39 -0.75
N GLY A 140 -22.74 1.18 -1.93
CA GLY A 140 -22.43 0.02 -2.78
C GLY A 140 -20.99 -0.01 -3.29
N HIS A 141 -20.24 1.08 -3.11
CA HIS A 141 -18.85 1.24 -3.51
C HIS A 141 -17.96 1.58 -2.32
N LEU A 142 -18.03 0.73 -1.28
CA LEU A 142 -17.34 0.94 0.00
C LEU A 142 -15.90 1.43 -0.14
N GLU A 143 -15.05 0.75 -0.93
CA GLU A 143 -13.64 1.13 -1.09
C GLU A 143 -13.46 2.57 -1.62
N LEU A 144 -14.21 2.93 -2.66
CA LEU A 144 -14.15 4.27 -3.26
C LEU A 144 -14.76 5.33 -2.34
N PHE A 145 -15.82 4.96 -1.62
CA PHE A 145 -16.48 5.85 -0.67
C PHE A 145 -15.59 6.13 0.54
N TYR A 146 -14.92 5.12 1.10
CA TYR A 146 -13.95 5.31 2.18
C TYR A 146 -12.76 6.17 1.76
N MET A 147 -12.26 6.00 0.54
CA MET A 147 -11.20 6.88 0.01
C MET A 147 -11.64 8.35 -0.02
N VAL A 148 -12.89 8.63 -0.42
CA VAL A 148 -13.44 10.00 -0.36
C VAL A 148 -13.51 10.50 1.07
N LEU A 149 -14.05 9.70 2.00
CA LEU A 149 -14.15 10.08 3.41
C LEU A 149 -12.78 10.36 4.06
N GLN A 150 -11.77 9.55 3.73
CA GLN A 150 -10.41 9.74 4.23
C GLN A 150 -9.82 11.07 3.70
N LEU A 151 -9.95 11.34 2.41
CA LEU A 151 -9.46 12.58 1.80
C LEU A 151 -10.20 13.82 2.33
N GLU A 152 -11.51 13.70 2.62
CA GLU A 152 -12.29 14.74 3.28
C GLU A 152 -11.78 15.03 4.70
N ALA A 153 -11.49 13.98 5.49
CA ALA A 153 -10.95 14.12 6.84
C ALA A 153 -9.54 14.75 6.83
N GLU A 154 -8.67 14.31 5.89
CA GLU A 154 -7.33 14.88 5.69
C GLU A 154 -7.39 16.36 5.30
N LEU A 155 -8.41 16.78 4.53
CA LEU A 155 -8.61 18.18 4.15
C LEU A 155 -9.09 19.04 5.33
N LYS A 156 -9.97 18.49 6.19
CA LYS A 156 -10.48 19.19 7.39
C LYS A 156 -9.45 19.28 8.52
N GLY A 157 -8.29 18.62 8.39
CA GLY A 157 -7.30 18.51 9.46
C GLY A 157 -7.73 17.56 10.58
N GLU A 158 -8.80 16.80 10.38
CA GLU A 158 -9.33 15.79 11.30
C GLU A 158 -8.50 14.50 11.15
N THR A 159 -7.23 14.56 11.54
CA THR A 159 -6.36 13.39 11.52
C THR A 159 -6.63 12.49 12.73
N LYS A 160 -7.72 11.72 12.67
CA LYS A 160 -7.74 10.42 13.34
C LYS A 160 -7.17 9.41 12.34
N SER A 161 -5.95 8.96 12.64
CA SER A 161 -5.21 7.91 11.94
C SER A 161 -6.12 6.76 11.53
N TYR A 162 -5.99 6.33 10.27
CA TYR A 162 -6.34 4.99 9.79
C TYR A 162 -7.75 4.54 10.22
N ILE A 163 -8.74 4.76 9.36
CA ILE A 163 -10.03 4.06 9.50
C ILE A 163 -9.70 2.58 9.26
N ASP A 164 -9.44 1.84 10.34
CA ASP A 164 -9.42 0.38 10.32
C ASP A 164 -10.71 -0.05 9.66
N PHE A 165 -10.61 -0.82 8.57
CA PHE A 165 -11.76 -1.53 8.04
C PHE A 165 -12.39 -2.26 9.24
N PRO A 166 -13.65 -2.01 9.62
CA PRO A 166 -14.31 -2.94 10.50
C PRO A 166 -14.24 -4.27 9.75
N LYS A 167 -13.46 -5.23 10.27
CA LYS A 167 -13.63 -6.62 9.88
C LYS A 167 -15.15 -6.84 9.92
N PRO A 168 -15.76 -7.37 8.85
CA PRO A 168 -17.16 -7.66 8.88
C PRO A 168 -17.34 -8.70 9.98
N ASP A 169 -17.68 -8.25 11.19
CA ASP A 169 -18.18 -9.10 12.26
C ASP A 169 -19.53 -9.59 11.75
N LEU A 170 -19.48 -10.65 10.95
CA LEU A 170 -20.61 -11.44 10.53
C LEU A 170 -21.18 -12.09 11.78
N LEU A 171 -21.94 -11.31 12.56
CA LEU A 171 -22.80 -11.80 13.61
C LEU A 171 -23.97 -12.54 12.95
N ILE A 172 -23.73 -13.79 12.57
CA ILE A 172 -24.77 -14.73 12.22
C ILE A 172 -25.53 -15.02 13.52
N LYS A 173 -26.61 -14.28 13.78
CA LYS A 173 -27.55 -14.62 14.86
C LYS A 173 -28.27 -15.90 14.48
N THR A 174 -27.73 -17.04 14.88
CA THR A 174 -28.49 -18.28 14.97
C THR A 174 -29.27 -18.25 16.28
N ASN A 175 -30.57 -18.54 16.20
CA ASN A 175 -31.51 -18.46 17.34
C ASN A 175 -31.32 -19.59 18.37
N ASN A 176 -30.11 -20.08 18.62
CA ASN A 176 -29.86 -21.11 19.63
C ASN A 176 -28.65 -20.74 20.49
N SER A 177 -28.91 -20.61 21.79
CA SER A 177 -28.02 -20.27 22.89
C SER A 177 -26.81 -21.20 23.01
N ARG A 178 -25.59 -20.64 22.88
CA ARG A 178 -24.45 -20.84 23.81
C ARG A 178 -23.36 -19.84 23.46
N VAL A 179 -23.02 -18.96 24.39
CA VAL A 179 -21.87 -18.07 24.27
C VAL A 179 -20.63 -18.92 24.53
N GLU A 180 -19.98 -19.40 23.46
CA GLU A 180 -18.57 -19.76 23.53
C GLU A 180 -17.77 -18.52 23.14
N GLN A 181 -17.31 -17.78 24.14
CA GLN A 181 -16.19 -16.88 23.97
C GLN A 181 -15.02 -17.76 23.52
N LEU A 182 -14.63 -17.65 22.25
CA LEU A 182 -13.33 -18.12 21.78
C LEU A 182 -12.28 -17.24 22.48
N ASN A 183 -11.96 -17.61 23.72
CA ASN A 183 -10.73 -17.20 24.36
C ASN A 183 -9.58 -17.59 23.43
N HIS A 184 -8.61 -16.69 23.31
CA HIS A 184 -7.35 -16.96 22.65
C HIS A 184 -6.67 -18.14 23.32
N ASP A 185 -6.99 -19.35 22.85
CA ASP A 185 -6.15 -20.51 23.08
C ASP A 185 -4.94 -20.35 22.17
N GLU A 186 -3.81 -20.08 22.82
CA GLU A 186 -2.48 -20.20 22.25
C GLU A 186 -2.43 -21.44 21.36
N PHE A 187 -1.93 -21.24 20.13
CA PHE A 187 -1.79 -22.28 19.12
C PHE A 187 -0.90 -23.40 19.68
N ARG A 188 -1.50 -24.42 20.30
CA ARG A 188 -0.82 -25.68 20.60
C ARG A 188 -0.64 -26.39 19.27
N GLU A 189 0.60 -26.43 18.79
CA GLU A 189 1.02 -27.34 17.73
C GLU A 189 0.64 -28.77 18.14
N SER A 190 -0.50 -29.24 17.63
CA SER A 190 -0.90 -30.63 17.77
C SER A 190 -0.10 -31.43 16.76
N SER A 191 0.68 -32.36 17.27
CA SER A 191 1.56 -33.25 16.52
C SER A 191 0.81 -34.02 15.43
N PRO A 192 1.50 -34.46 14.36
CA PRO A 192 0.86 -35.18 13.26
C PRO A 192 0.21 -36.49 13.73
N ILE A 193 -0.95 -36.77 13.16
CA ILE A 193 -1.73 -37.99 13.36
C ILE A 193 -0.87 -39.20 12.95
N GLU A 194 -0.48 -40.03 13.91
CA GLU A 194 0.18 -41.32 13.64
C GLU A 194 -0.83 -42.28 12.99
N GLY A 195 -0.69 -42.46 11.68
CA GLY A 195 -1.35 -43.53 10.94
C GLY A 195 -0.73 -44.86 11.34
N ILE A 196 -1.55 -45.74 11.91
CA ILE A 196 -1.21 -47.13 12.20
C ILE A 196 -0.86 -47.85 10.89
N LEU A 197 0.42 -48.11 10.65
CA LEU A 197 0.90 -49.12 9.71
C LEU A 197 2.07 -49.89 10.34
N GLN A 198 1.69 -51.01 10.95
CA GLN A 198 2.34 -52.32 10.93
C GLN A 198 3.88 -52.42 10.83
N GLU A 199 4.42 -53.05 11.87
CA GLU A 199 5.74 -53.68 12.06
C GLU A 199 6.52 -54.06 10.77
N SER A 200 7.80 -53.65 10.70
CA SER A 200 8.91 -54.61 10.57
C SER A 200 10.31 -53.97 10.65
N SER A 201 11.18 -54.66 11.40
CA SER A 201 12.65 -54.74 11.34
C SER A 201 13.50 -53.49 11.62
N ASP A 202 13.89 -53.35 12.89
CA ASP A 202 15.25 -53.60 13.40
C ASP A 202 16.45 -53.25 12.49
N VAL A 203 17.05 -52.07 12.71
CA VAL A 203 18.49 -51.82 12.51
C VAL A 203 18.97 -50.79 13.55
N GLU A 204 19.76 -51.28 14.51
CA GLU A 204 20.57 -50.51 15.44
C GLU A 204 21.56 -49.58 14.70
N SER A 205 21.84 -48.39 15.27
CA SER A 205 23.20 -47.96 15.66
C SER A 205 23.46 -46.44 15.56
N ASN A 206 23.84 -45.89 16.72
CA ASN A 206 24.94 -44.95 16.98
C ASN A 206 24.91 -43.47 16.51
N ALA A 207 24.64 -42.62 17.49
CA ALA A 207 25.59 -41.69 18.14
C ALA A 207 26.64 -40.93 17.28
N ARG A 208 26.48 -39.59 17.22
CA ARG A 208 27.52 -38.51 17.35
C ARG A 208 26.89 -37.18 16.89
N SER A 209 26.54 -36.24 17.77
CA SER A 209 27.42 -35.26 18.43
C SER A 209 28.51 -34.71 17.51
N ILE A 210 28.35 -33.46 17.05
CA ILE A 210 29.38 -32.41 17.10
C ILE A 210 28.76 -31.03 16.79
N ASP A 211 28.83 -30.17 17.80
CA ASP A 211 28.92 -28.72 17.69
C ASP A 211 30.01 -28.32 16.69
N SER A 212 29.77 -27.26 15.91
CA SER A 212 30.85 -26.54 15.22
C SER A 212 30.55 -25.04 15.18
N ILE A 213 30.96 -24.45 16.30
CA ILE A 213 31.42 -23.08 16.48
C ILE A 213 32.39 -22.66 15.36
N GLN A 214 32.22 -21.46 14.79
CA GLN A 214 33.20 -20.34 14.68
C GLN A 214 32.81 -19.40 13.52
N LYS A 215 32.39 -18.16 13.80
CA LYS A 215 33.17 -16.93 14.04
C LYS A 215 33.67 -16.23 12.76
N ASN A 216 33.15 -15.01 12.61
CA ASN A 216 33.85 -13.74 12.32
C ASN A 216 35.09 -13.76 11.43
N ALA A 217 35.08 -12.95 10.36
CA ALA A 217 36.12 -11.94 10.17
C ALA A 217 35.63 -10.80 9.25
N ASP A 218 35.84 -9.60 9.77
CA ASP A 218 35.62 -8.28 9.19
C ASP A 218 36.54 -7.95 8.00
N PHE A 219 36.10 -6.93 7.24
CA PHE A 219 36.89 -5.88 6.58
C PHE A 219 38.43 -6.03 6.50
N SER A 220 39.00 -5.88 5.30
CA SER A 220 39.65 -4.62 4.86
C SER A 220 40.49 -4.76 3.58
N HIS A 221 40.39 -3.70 2.76
CA HIS A 221 41.40 -3.04 1.93
C HIS A 221 42.22 -3.79 0.85
N VAL A 222 42.07 -3.36 -0.41
CA VAL A 222 42.98 -2.43 -1.15
C VAL A 222 44.21 -3.14 -1.69
N ILE A 223 44.24 -3.26 -3.02
CA ILE A 223 45.32 -2.72 -3.85
C ILE A 223 44.65 -1.91 -4.96
#